data_AF-A0A2V8P4Q6-F1
#
_entry.id   AF-A0A2V8P4Q6-F1
#
_cell.length_a   1.000
_cell.length_b   1.000
_cell.length_c   1.000
_cell.angle_alpha   90.00
_cell.angle_beta   90.00
_cell.angle_gamma   90.00
#
_symmetry.space_group_name_H-M   'P 1'
#
loop_
_entity.id
_entity.type
_entity.pdbx_description
1 polymer ?
#
loop_
_entity_poly.entity_id
_entity_poly.type
_entity_poly.pdbx_seq_one_letter_code
_entity_poly.pdbx_strand_id
1 'polypeptide(L)'
;MADTGDARVLKITPQGKVTTLVQTESPWSPTAVALYGGDVYVLEFLHTARDVRRDWLPRVRKIASDGRSVIIATVDQMPGAR
;
A
#
# COMPACT_ATOMS: atom_id res chain seq x y z
N MET A 1 -5.94 -5.37 5.69
CA MET A 1 -6.04 -4.09 6.44
C MET A 1 -4.71 -3.38 6.32
N ALA A 2 -4.71 -2.06 6.08
CA ALA A 2 -3.47 -1.28 6.09
C ALA A 2 -3.11 -0.91 7.54
N ASP A 3 -1.88 -1.22 7.94
CA ASP A 3 -1.28 -0.82 9.21
C ASP A 3 -0.17 0.18 8.87
N THR A 4 -0.61 1.42 8.62
CA THR A 4 0.18 2.47 7.98
C THR A 4 1.42 2.85 8.79
N GLY A 5 1.30 2.89 10.12
CA GLY A 5 2.41 3.23 11.03
C GLY A 5 3.52 2.18 11.02
N ASP A 6 3.16 0.90 10.92
CA ASP A 6 4.12 -0.21 10.86
C ASP A 6 4.55 -0.58 9.42
N ALA A 7 4.17 0.23 8.43
CA ALA A 7 4.52 0.04 7.02
C ALA A 7 4.13 -1.36 6.49
N ARG A 8 2.96 -1.88 6.88
CA ARG A 8 2.54 -3.25 6.50
C ARG A 8 1.06 -3.37 6.17
N VAL A 9 0.71 -4.44 5.46
CA VAL A 9 -0.67 -4.87 5.27
C VAL A 9 -0.88 -6.18 6.00
N LEU A 10 -1.91 -6.23 6.83
CA LEU A 10 -2.31 -7.41 7.58
C LEU A 10 -3.41 -8.18 6.82
N LYS A 11 -3.26 -9.51 6.78
CA LYS A 11 -4.31 -10.47 6.43
C LYS A 11 -4.91 -11.02 7.71
N ILE A 12 -6.24 -11.03 7.77
CA ILE A 12 -7.01 -11.56 8.90
C ILE A 12 -7.91 -12.65 8.33
N THR A 13 -7.83 -13.87 8.86
CA THR A 13 -8.70 -14.98 8.43
C THR A 13 -10.07 -14.91 9.11
N PRO A 14 -11.10 -15.59 8.60
CA PRO A 14 -12.40 -15.68 9.27
C PRO A 14 -12.32 -16.25 10.69
N GLN A 15 -11.29 -17.04 10.99
CA GLN A 15 -11.02 -17.61 12.32
C GLN A 15 -10.23 -16.63 13.23
N GLY A 16 -9.94 -15.42 12.76
CA GLY A 16 -9.24 -14.39 13.52
C GLY A 16 -7.71 -14.48 13.50
N LYS A 17 -7.10 -15.37 12.71
CA LYS A 17 -5.63 -15.42 12.60
C LYS A 17 -5.13 -14.20 11.84
N VAL A 18 -4.20 -13.45 12.44
CA VAL A 18 -3.56 -12.27 11.85
C VAL A 18 -2.16 -12.63 11.36
N THR A 19 -1.82 -12.24 10.13
CA THR A 19 -0.49 -12.41 9.54
C THR A 19 -0.14 -11.19 8.68
N THR A 20 1.15 -10.86 8.53
CA THR A 20 1.60 -9.88 7.55
C THR A 20 1.44 -10.44 6.13
N LEU A 21 0.68 -9.73 5.29
CA LEU A 21 0.55 -10.02 3.86
C LEU A 21 1.72 -9.44 3.06
N VAL A 22 2.08 -8.19 3.37
CA VAL A 22 3.25 -7.51 2.78
C VAL A 22 3.80 -6.51 3.80
N GLN A 23 5.12 -6.41 3.85
CA GLN A 23 5.85 -5.31 4.46
C GLN A 23 6.28 -4.38 3.32
N THR A 24 5.92 -3.10 3.37
CA THR A 24 6.38 -2.13 2.38
C THR A 24 7.83 -1.73 2.66
N GLU A 25 8.54 -1.41 1.59
CA GLU A 25 9.91 -0.90 1.68
C GLU A 25 9.90 0.56 2.11
N SER A 26 10.85 0.97 2.96
CA SER A 26 11.06 2.39 3.25
C SER A 26 11.36 3.17 1.95
N PRO A 27 10.78 4.36 1.74
CA PRO A 27 9.95 5.13 2.67
C PRO A 27 8.44 5.04 2.36
N TRP A 28 7.94 3.90 1.89
CA TRP A 28 6.55 3.76 1.48
C TRP A 28 5.67 3.26 2.62
N SER A 29 4.48 3.83 2.76
CA SER A 29 3.48 3.41 3.74
C SER A 29 2.15 3.04 3.05
N PRO A 30 1.53 1.89 3.37
CA PRO A 30 0.23 1.52 2.83
C PRO A 30 -0.87 2.35 3.50
N THR A 31 -1.83 2.84 2.71
CA THR A 31 -2.93 3.70 3.20
C THR A 31 -4.31 3.13 2.89
N ALA A 32 -4.45 2.35 1.81
CA ALA A 32 -5.70 1.69 1.47
C ALA A 32 -5.45 0.32 0.85
N VAL A 33 -6.46 -0.55 0.93
CA VAL A 33 -6.49 -1.87 0.32
C VAL A 33 -7.79 -2.08 -0.46
N ALA A 34 -7.70 -2.71 -1.62
CA ALA A 34 -8.85 -3.17 -2.41
C ALA A 34 -8.66 -4.64 -2.83
N LEU A 35 -9.77 -5.34 -3.02
CA LEU A 35 -9.79 -6.73 -3.48
C LEU A 35 -10.49 -6.80 -4.84
N TYR A 36 -9.89 -7.49 -5.80
CA TYR A 36 -10.51 -7.73 -7.10
C TYR A 36 -9.95 -9.01 -7.72
N GLY A 37 -10.83 -9.93 -8.14
CA GLY A 37 -10.44 -11.15 -8.86
C GLY A 37 -9.51 -12.10 -8.07
N GLY A 38 -9.52 -12.04 -6.74
CA GLY A 38 -8.61 -12.82 -5.88
C GLY A 38 -7.26 -12.13 -5.59
N ASP A 39 -7.01 -10.99 -6.22
CA ASP A 39 -5.81 -10.19 -6.01
C ASP A 39 -6.06 -9.08 -4.99
N VAL A 40 -4.98 -8.64 -4.34
CA VAL A 40 -4.98 -7.50 -3.40
C VAL A 40 -4.27 -6.33 -4.04
N TYR A 41 -4.89 -5.17 -4.01
CA TYR A 41 -4.32 -3.91 -4.47
C TYR A 41 -4.06 -3.03 -3.26
N VAL A 42 -2.84 -2.52 -3.13
CA VAL A 42 -2.41 -1.68 -2.01
C VAL A 42 -2.05 -0.32 -2.55
N LEU A 43 -2.73 0.71 -2.06
CA LEU A 43 -2.34 2.10 -2.28
C LEU A 43 -1.26 2.45 -1.26
N GLU A 44 -0.10 2.84 -1.74
CA GLU A 44 1.04 3.22 -0.94
C GLU A 44 1.37 4.69 -1.22
N PHE A 45 1.71 5.44 -0.18
CA PHE A 45 2.21 6.80 -0.31
C PHE A 45 3.67 6.88 0.09
N LEU A 46 4.42 7.72 -0.61
CA LEU A 46 5.76 8.10 -0.21
C LEU A 46 5.67 8.88 1.12
N HIS A 47 6.18 8.30 2.20
CA HIS A 47 6.25 8.94 3.49
C HIS A 47 7.51 9.81 3.56
N THR A 48 7.32 11.11 3.50
CA THR A 48 8.42 12.08 3.57
C THR A 48 8.50 12.71 4.97
N ALA A 49 9.70 13.02 5.43
CA ALA A 49 9.89 13.73 6.71
C ALA A 49 9.24 15.13 6.72
N ARG A 50 9.01 15.71 5.54
CA ARG A 50 8.29 16.98 5.38
C ARG A 50 6.80 16.69 5.21
N ASP A 51 5.96 17.44 5.92
CA ASP A 51 4.51 17.45 5.72
C ASP A 51 4.13 18.37 4.53
N VAL A 52 4.66 18.02 3.36
CA VAL A 52 4.35 18.70 2.10
C VAL A 52 3.54 17.74 1.27
N ARG A 53 2.22 17.99 1.19
CA ARG A 53 1.27 17.11 0.47
C ARG A 53 1.75 16.74 -0.92
N ARG A 54 2.34 17.67 -1.68
CA ARG A 54 2.82 17.45 -3.05
C ARG A 54 3.94 16.40 -3.16
N ASP A 55 4.67 16.16 -2.08
CA ASP A 55 5.77 15.19 -2.03
C ASP A 55 5.28 13.77 -1.71
N TRP A 56 4.01 13.60 -1.29
CA TRP A 56 3.43 12.30 -0.99
C TRP A 56 2.94 11.65 -2.28
N LEU A 57 3.87 11.13 -3.06
CA LEU A 57 3.55 10.48 -4.33
C LEU A 57 2.90 9.12 -4.09
N PRO A 58 1.75 8.81 -4.72
CA PRO A 58 1.14 7.50 -4.60
C PRO A 58 1.74 6.49 -5.59
N ARG A 59 1.72 5.22 -5.19
CA ARG A 59 1.89 4.07 -6.08
C ARG A 59 0.88 2.98 -5.74
N VAL A 60 0.60 2.11 -6.70
CA VAL A 60 -0.26 0.94 -6.50
C VAL A 60 0.56 -0.33 -6.64
N ARG A 61 0.56 -1.14 -5.58
CA ARG A 61 1.08 -2.50 -5.61
C ARG A 61 -0.07 -3.47 -5.84
N LYS A 62 0.12 -4.41 -6.75
CA LYS A 62 -0.71 -5.60 -6.90
C LYS A 62 -0.01 -6.79 -6.23
N ILE A 63 -0.75 -7.54 -5.43
CA ILE A 63 -0.35 -8.82 -4.86
C ILE A 63 -1.30 -9.86 -5.42
N ALA A 64 -0.80 -10.71 -6.30
CA ALA A 64 -1.58 -11.77 -6.90
C ALA A 64 -1.90 -12.87 -5.88
N SER A 65 -2.95 -13.65 -6.15
CA SER A 65 -3.34 -14.80 -5.30
C SER A 65 -2.22 -15.85 -5.10
N ASP A 66 -1.27 -15.93 -6.02
CA ASP A 66 -0.07 -16.78 -5.93
C ASP A 66 1.07 -16.15 -5.10
N GLY A 67 0.85 -14.97 -4.52
CA GLY A 67 1.80 -14.24 -3.68
C GLY A 67 2.74 -13.31 -4.46
N ARG A 68 2.74 -13.31 -5.80
CA ARG A 68 3.59 -12.41 -6.58
C ARG A 68 3.19 -10.96 -6.34
N SER A 69 4.18 -10.10 -6.10
CA SER A 69 4.01 -8.69 -5.78
C SER A 69 4.68 -7.80 -6.82
N VAL A 70 3.96 -6.80 -7.34
CA VAL A 70 4.48 -5.90 -8.39
C VAL A 70 3.85 -4.51 -8.26
N ILE A 71 4.62 -3.46 -8.55
CA ILE A 71 4.09 -2.10 -8.69
C ILE A 71 3.47 -1.98 -10.09
N ILE A 72 2.18 -1.64 -10.15
CA ILE A 72 1.42 -1.56 -11.41
C ILE A 72 1.08 -0.13 -11.82
N ALA A 73 1.28 0.84 -10.92
CA ALA A 73 1.10 2.25 -11.22
C ALA A 73 1.98 3.09 -10.29
N THR A 74 2.54 4.16 -10.84
CA THR A 74 3.19 5.26 -10.12
C THR A 74 2.59 6.57 -10.61
N VAL A 75 2.60 7.58 -9.74
CA VAL A 75 2.22 8.93 -10.10
C VAL A 75 3.42 9.82 -9.82
N ASP A 76 3.98 10.41 -10.88
CA ASP A 76 5.19 11.23 -10.77
C ASP A 76 4.89 12.64 -10.23
N GLN A 77 3.61 13.03 -10.20
CA GLN A 77 3.12 14.28 -9.62
C GLN A 77 1.65 14.16 -9.21
N MET A 78 1.28 14.56 -8.00
CA MET A 78 -0.13 14.58 -7.58
C MET A 78 -0.92 15.71 -8.27
N PRO A 79 -1.93 15.39 -9.12
CA PRO A 79 -2.78 16.41 -9.71
C PRO A 79 -3.65 17.08 -8.63
N GLY A 80 -3.68 18.40 -8.59
CA GLY A 80 -4.59 19.14 -7.70
C GLY A 80 -4.17 19.22 -6.23
N ALA A 81 -2.95 18.77 -5.87
CA ALA A 81 -2.37 19.07 -4.56
C ALA A 81 -2.11 20.58 -4.45
N ARG A 82 -3.08 21.32 -3.88
CA ARG A 82 -2.96 22.76 -3.61
C ARG A 82 -1.99 23.00 -2.46
#